data_AF-A0A0A1PTB2-F1
#
_entry.id   AF-A0A0A1PTB2-F1
#
_cell.length_a   1.000
_cell.length_b   1.000
_cell.length_c   1.000
_cell.angle_alpha   90.00
_cell.angle_beta   90.00
_cell.angle_gamma   90.00
#
_symmetry.space_group_name_H-M   'P 1'
#
loop_
_entity.id
_entity.type
_entity.pdbx_description
1 polymer ?
#
loop_
_entity_poly.entity_id
_entity_poly.type
_entity_poly.pdbx_seq_one_letter_code
_entity_poly.pdbx_strand_id
1 'polypeptide(L)' 'MQRPILIIGAGGKTGRRVAERLAAIGEPMRLASRSTRPFFDWTEPAGWAAALDGMPKTYVTF' A
#
# COMPACT_ATOMS: atom_id res chain seq x y z
N MET A 1 17.16 -6.33 -7.34
CA MET A 1 15.72 -6.64 -7.46
C MET A 1 14.92 -5.45 -6.96
N GLN A 2 13.94 -4.98 -7.72
CA GLN A 2 13.09 -3.86 -7.32
C GLN A 2 12.05 -4.37 -6.30
N ARG A 3 11.95 -3.70 -5.15
CA ARG A 3 11.00 -4.05 -4.09
C ARG A 3 9.82 -3.07 -4.13
N PRO A 4 8.57 -3.54 -4.06
CA PRO A 4 7.41 -2.69 -4.25
C PRO A 4 7.23 -1.69 -3.10
N ILE A 5 6.64 -0.54 -3.42
CA ILE A 5 6.18 0.43 -2.43
C ILE A 5 4.78 0.04 -1.97
N LEU A 6 4.58 -0.08 -0.65
CA LEU A 6 3.24 -0.30 -0.09
C LEU A 6 2.47 1.02 -0.03
N ILE A 7 1.22 1.03 -0.49
CA ILE A 7 0.33 2.20 -0.43
C ILE A 7 -0.85 1.85 0.47
N ILE A 8 -0.82 2.36 1.70
CA ILE A 8 -1.95 2.28 2.62
C ILE A 8 -2.91 3.43 2.31
N GLY A 9 -4.21 3.13 2.20
CA GLY A 9 -5.22 4.14 1.83
C GLY A 9 -5.28 4.42 0.32
N ALA A 10 -4.90 3.44 -0.51
CA ALA A 10 -4.88 3.55 -1.98
C ALA A 10 -6.23 3.97 -2.61
N GLY A 11 -7.36 3.68 -1.96
CA GLY A 11 -8.69 4.09 -2.42
C GLY A 11 -9.01 5.57 -2.20
N GLY A 12 -8.23 6.28 -1.39
CA GLY A 12 -8.41 7.71 -1.14
C GLY A 12 -7.86 8.60 -2.26
N LYS A 13 -8.16 9.90 -2.22
CA LYS A 13 -7.75 10.88 -3.24
C LYS A 13 -6.22 10.95 -3.42
N THR A 14 -5.48 10.95 -2.32
CA THR A 14 -4.02 11.03 -2.34
C THR A 14 -3.41 9.68 -2.73
N GLY A 15 -3.88 8.58 -2.13
CA GLY A 15 -3.44 7.23 -2.45
C GLY A 15 -3.59 6.88 -3.93
N ARG A 16 -4.74 7.22 -4.54
CA ARG A 16 -4.99 6.99 -5.97
C ARG A 16 -4.00 7.75 -6.86
N ARG A 17 -3.77 9.04 -6.57
CA ARG A 17 -2.82 9.88 -7.31
C ARG A 17 -1.38 9.38 -7.20
N VAL A 18 -0.99 8.87 -6.04
CA VAL A 18 0.33 8.27 -5.84
C VAL A 18 0.45 6.97 -6.64
N ALA A 19 -0.55 6.10 -6.58
CA ALA A 19 -0.58 4.86 -7.35
C ALA A 19 -0.50 5.12 -8.87
N GLU A 20 -1.28 6.07 -9.38
CA GLU A 20 -1.25 6.46 -10.81
C GLU A 20 0.13 6.96 -11.24
N ARG A 21 0.81 7.76 -10.40
CA ARG A 21 2.17 8.25 -10.70
C ARG A 21 3.21 7.14 -10.68
N LEU A 22 3.14 6.23 -9.70
CA LEU A 22 4.04 5.08 -9.64
C LEU A 22 3.85 4.14 -10.83
N ALA A 23 2.60 3.89 -11.24
CA ALA A 23 2.28 3.15 -12.46
C ALA A 23 2.91 3.80 -13.70
N ALA A 24 2.79 5.13 -13.83
CA ALA A 24 3.29 5.87 -14.99
C ALA A 24 4.82 5.80 -15.16
N ILE A 25 5.56 5.61 -14.07
CA ILE A 25 7.03 5.47 -14.09
C ILE A 25 7.48 4.00 -13.99
N GLY A 26 6.54 3.04 -14.03
CA GLY A 26 6.85 1.61 -13.96
C GLY A 26 7.38 1.15 -12.60
N GLU A 27 7.17 1.92 -11.53
CA GLU A 27 7.62 1.53 -10.20
C GLU A 27 6.67 0.49 -9.59
N PRO A 28 7.18 -0.67 -9.15
CA PRO A 28 6.37 -1.70 -8.50
C PRO A 28 5.72 -1.17 -7.23
N MET A 29 4.45 -1.52 -7.04
CA MET A 29 3.68 -1.11 -5.86
C MET A 29 2.70 -2.19 -5.42
N ARG A 30 2.31 -2.14 -4.15
CA ARG A 30 1.25 -2.96 -3.58
C ARG A 30 0.25 -2.07 -2.87
N LEU A 31 -1.03 -2.22 -3.20
CA LEU A 31 -2.10 -1.49 -2.53
C LEU A 31 -2.51 -2.25 -1.28
N ALA A 32 -2.76 -1.53 -0.18
CA ALA A 32 -3.26 -2.09 1.06
C ALA A 32 -4.50 -1.31 1.52
N SER A 33 -5.58 -2.05 1.79
CA SER A 33 -6.84 -1.54 2.31
C SER A 33 -7.57 -2.64 3.09
N ARG A 34 -8.77 -2.33 3.60
CA ARG A 34 -9.66 -3.31 4.24
C ARG A 34 -10.12 -4.44 3.30
N SER A 35 -10.07 -4.21 1.99
CA SER A 35 -10.52 -5.17 0.97
C SER A 35 -9.39 -5.92 0.27
N THR A 36 -8.12 -5.60 0.54
CA THR A 36 -6.98 -6.30 -0.07
C THR A 36 -6.65 -7.60 0.67
N ARG A 37 -5.87 -8.47 0.05
CA ARG A 37 -5.26 -9.64 0.71
C ARG A 37 -3.76 -9.65 0.41
N PRO A 38 -2.87 -9.49 1.41
CA PRO A 38 -3.15 -9.17 2.82
C PRO A 38 -3.94 -7.86 3.01
N PHE A 39 -4.82 -7.82 4.02
CA PHE A 39 -5.60 -6.63 4.34
C PHE A 39 -4.84 -5.70 5.29
N PHE A 40 -5.17 -4.41 5.26
CA PHE A 40 -4.72 -3.44 6.25
C PHE A 40 -5.90 -2.61 6.73
N ASP A 41 -6.12 -2.58 8.04
CA ASP A 41 -7.08 -1.71 8.70
C ASP A 41 -6.49 -1.13 9.99
N TRP A 42 -6.54 0.18 10.19
CA TRP A 42 -6.03 0.85 11.39
C TRP A 42 -6.69 0.38 12.69
N THR A 43 -7.91 -0.16 12.61
CA THR A 43 -8.64 -0.67 13.77
C THR A 43 -8.41 -2.17 14.01
N GLU A 44 -7.68 -2.86 13.13
CA GLU A 44 -7.48 -4.31 13.20
C GLU A 44 -5.97 -4.66 13.06
N PRO A 45 -5.21 -4.59 14.17
CA PRO A 45 -3.76 -4.82 14.16
C PRO A 45 -3.32 -6.20 13.66
N ALA A 46 -4.22 -7.19 13.69
CA ALA A 46 -3.95 -8.55 13.23
C ALA A 46 -3.52 -8.62 11.74
N GLY A 47 -3.96 -7.67 10.90
CA GLY A 47 -3.58 -7.61 9.49
C GLY A 47 -2.24 -6.92 9.22
N TRP A 48 -1.71 -6.14 10.17
CA TRP A 48 -0.62 -5.20 9.91
C TRP A 48 0.68 -5.89 9.53
N ALA A 49 1.08 -6.91 10.28
CA ALA A 49 2.34 -7.62 10.04
C ALA A 49 2.35 -8.23 8.63
N ALA A 50 1.26 -8.90 8.23
CA ALA A 50 1.13 -9.49 6.90
C ALA A 50 1.06 -8.43 5.78
N ALA A 51 0.43 -7.29 6.03
CA ALA A 51 0.40 -6.18 5.07
C ALA A 51 1.78 -5.55 4.87
N LEU A 52 2.60 -5.44 5.92
CA LEU A 52 3.91 -4.81 5.89
C LEU A 52 5.06 -5.76 5.51
N ASP A 53 4.82 -7.07 5.53
CA ASP A 53 5.85 -8.07 5.26
C ASP A 53 6.55 -7.84 3.90
N GLY A 54 7.89 -7.88 3.94
CA GLY A 54 8.76 -7.65 2.79
C GLY A 54 8.76 -6.24 2.19
N MET A 55 8.04 -5.27 2.77
CA MET A 55 7.93 -3.91 2.21
C MET A 55 9.01 -2.99 2.77
N PRO A 56 9.96 -2.50 1.94
CA PRO A 56 11.02 -1.59 2.42
C PRO A 56 10.58 -0.14 2.51
N LYS A 57 9.46 0.22 1.86
CA LYS A 57 8.95 1.59 1.74
C LYS A 57 7.43 1.55 1.77
N THR A 58 6.84 2.46 2.52
CA THR A 58 5.39 2.58 2.66
C THR A 58 4.97 4.05 2.54
N TYR A 59 3.95 4.30 1.72
CA TYR A 59 3.19 5.54 1.72
C TYR A 59 1.96 5.37 2.61
N VAL A 60 1.74 6.32 3.52
CA VAL A 60 0.67 6.24 4.52
C VAL A 60 -0.21 7.49 4.44
N THR A 61 -1.52 7.28 4.36
CA THR A 61 -2.55 8.32 4.47
C THR A 61 -3.74 7.74 5.22
N PHE A 62 -4.43 8.55 6.02
CA PHE A 62 -5.64 8.19 6.76
C PHE A 62 -6.75 9.22 6.52
#